data_AF-A0A4V2I439-F1
#
_entry.id   AF-A0A4V2I439-F1
#
_cell.length_a   1.000
_cell.length_b   1.000
_cell.length_c   1.000
_cell.angle_alpha   90.00
_cell.angle_beta   90.00
_cell.angle_gamma   90.00
#
_symmetry.space_group_name_H-M   'P 1'
#
loop_
_entity.id
_entity.type
_entity.pdbx_description
1 polymer ?
#
loop_
_entity_poly.entity_id
_entity_poly.type
_entity_poly.pdbx_seq_one_letter_code
_entity_poly.pdbx_strand_id
1 'polypeptide(L)'
;MKLSDLATGSDWTVWIVFVIFAVLSIILLSGHGSWFISGYNTASKEEKEKYNEKKLCRTMGIGMSIIAILLLTMGLFENVLPAFFVYIASGIILVDVVVIIILGNTLCRK
;
A
#
# COMPACT_ATOMS: atom_id res chain seq x y z
N MET A 1 -15.53 22.81 2.87
CA MET A 1 -15.68 21.68 1.94
C MET A 1 -15.10 20.45 2.61
N LYS A 2 -15.93 19.42 2.79
CA LYS A 2 -15.60 18.11 3.35
C LYS A 2 -15.20 17.15 2.23
N LEU A 3 -14.74 15.96 2.59
CA LEU A 3 -14.39 14.93 1.62
C LEU A 3 -15.60 14.51 0.77
N SER A 4 -16.77 14.37 1.41
CA SER A 4 -18.05 14.05 0.77
C SER A 4 -18.44 15.04 -0.33
N ASP A 5 -18.03 16.31 -0.21
CA ASP A 5 -18.34 17.35 -1.20
C ASP A 5 -17.47 17.21 -2.48
N LEU A 6 -16.36 16.47 -2.40
CA LEU A 6 -15.48 16.15 -3.53
C LEU A 6 -15.74 14.77 -4.13
N ALA A 7 -16.44 13.89 -3.41
CA ALA A 7 -16.75 12.54 -3.85
C ALA A 7 -17.79 12.59 -4.98
N THR A 8 -17.33 12.52 -6.23
CA THR A 8 -18.19 12.51 -7.43
C THR A 8 -18.56 11.10 -7.91
N GLY A 9 -17.94 10.08 -7.30
CA GLY A 9 -18.18 8.66 -7.57
C GLY A 9 -18.96 7.98 -6.45
N SER A 10 -19.35 6.72 -6.67
CA SER A 10 -20.13 5.99 -5.67
C SER A 10 -19.24 5.36 -4.59
N ASP A 11 -19.60 5.57 -3.32
CA ASP A 11 -18.79 5.22 -2.13
C ASP A 11 -18.39 3.74 -2.06
N TRP A 12 -19.18 2.82 -2.63
CA TRP A 12 -18.84 1.39 -2.67
C TRP A 12 -17.51 1.11 -3.37
N THR A 13 -17.08 2.00 -4.27
CA THR A 13 -15.79 1.90 -4.95
C THR A 13 -14.63 1.95 -3.96
N VAL A 14 -14.67 2.88 -3.00
CA VAL A 14 -13.62 3.02 -1.97
C VAL A 14 -13.55 1.78 -1.10
N TRP A 15 -14.70 1.21 -0.75
CA TRP A 15 -14.77 -0.02 0.05
C TRP A 15 -14.20 -1.24 -0.67
N ILE A 16 -14.47 -1.40 -1.96
CA ILE A 16 -13.86 -2.48 -2.75
C ILE A 16 -12.34 -2.32 -2.80
N VAL A 17 -11.84 -1.12 -3.10
CA VAL A 17 -10.39 -0.86 -3.15
C VAL A 17 -9.77 -1.13 -1.78
N PHE A 18 -10.40 -0.67 -0.69
CA PHE A 18 -9.94 -0.94 0.67
C PHE A 18 -9.82 -2.45 0.94
N VAL A 19 -10.84 -3.24 0.61
CA VAL A 19 -10.81 -4.70 0.84
C VAL A 19 -9.67 -5.36 0.05
N ILE A 20 -9.46 -4.96 -1.22
CA ILE A 20 -8.37 -5.49 -2.03
C ILE A 20 -7.01 -5.18 -1.37
N PHE A 21 -6.78 -3.94 -0.98
CA PHE A 21 -5.52 -3.52 -0.36
C PHE A 21 -5.30 -4.20 1.01
N ALA A 22 -6.35 -4.35 1.81
CA ALA A 22 -6.30 -5.04 3.10
C ALA A 22 -5.93 -6.52 2.93
N VAL A 23 -6.56 -7.22 1.98
CA VAL A 23 -6.26 -8.63 1.69
C VAL A 23 -4.82 -8.79 1.19
N LEU A 24 -4.38 -7.95 0.25
CA LEU A 24 -3.01 -7.97 -0.25
C LEU A 24 -1.99 -7.70 0.87
N SER A 25 -2.28 -6.72 1.73
CA SER A 25 -1.43 -6.41 2.88
C SER A 25 -1.27 -7.62 3.80
N ILE A 26 -2.37 -8.31 4.16
CA ILE A 26 -2.33 -9.51 5.01
C ILE A 26 -1.47 -10.61 4.36
N ILE A 27 -1.69 -10.89 3.08
CA ILE A 27 -0.93 -11.92 2.35
C ILE A 27 0.56 -11.58 2.33
N LEU A 28 0.93 -10.32 2.06
CA LEU A 28 2.31 -9.86 2.04
C LEU A 28 2.96 -9.87 3.43
N LEU A 29 2.26 -9.40 4.47
CA LEU A 29 2.73 -9.42 5.85
C LEU A 29 2.97 -10.83 6.39
N SER A 30 2.21 -11.82 5.90
CA SER A 30 2.46 -13.23 6.21
C SER A 30 3.83 -13.73 5.74
N GLY A 31 4.46 -13.03 4.78
CA GLY A 31 5.73 -13.39 4.17
C GLY A 31 5.64 -14.37 2.99
N HIS A 32 4.43 -14.67 2.51
CA HIS A 32 4.18 -15.63 1.42
C HIS A 32 3.68 -14.97 0.12
N GLY A 33 3.55 -13.64 0.10
CA GLY A 33 2.99 -12.88 -1.03
C GLY A 33 3.99 -12.45 -2.10
N SER A 34 5.18 -13.05 -2.18
CA SER A 34 6.27 -12.60 -3.06
C SER A 34 5.90 -12.56 -4.54
N TRP A 35 4.94 -13.42 -4.94
CA TRP A 35 4.40 -13.47 -6.30
C TRP A 35 3.69 -12.17 -6.74
N PHE A 36 3.14 -11.41 -5.78
CA PHE A 36 2.52 -10.10 -6.04
C PHE A 36 3.53 -8.97 -6.25
N ILE A 37 4.82 -9.21 -5.98
CA ILE A 37 5.88 -8.22 -6.11
C ILE A 37 6.49 -8.38 -7.51
N SER A 38 5.95 -7.66 -8.50
CA SER A 38 6.31 -7.84 -9.92
C SER A 38 7.83 -7.85 -10.17
N GLY A 39 8.56 -6.85 -9.69
CA GLY A 39 10.02 -6.77 -9.88
C GLY A 39 10.82 -7.91 -9.24
N TYR A 40 10.31 -8.51 -8.17
CA TYR A 40 10.90 -9.72 -7.60
C TYR A 40 10.46 -10.95 -8.39
N ASN A 41 9.17 -11.09 -8.69
CA ASN A 41 8.57 -12.24 -9.35
C ASN A 41 9.13 -12.48 -10.77
N THR A 42 9.36 -11.42 -11.54
CA THR A 42 9.93 -11.51 -12.89
C THR A 42 11.44 -11.63 -12.92
N ALA A 43 12.13 -11.50 -11.77
CA ALA A 43 13.58 -11.63 -11.69
C ALA A 43 14.03 -13.09 -11.89
N SER A 44 15.26 -13.26 -12.39
CA SER A 44 15.90 -14.57 -12.50
C SER A 44 16.09 -15.20 -11.12
N LYS A 45 16.33 -16.52 -11.06
CA LYS A 45 16.59 -17.22 -9.80
C LYS A 45 17.80 -16.62 -9.06
N GLU A 46 18.88 -16.33 -9.80
CA GLU A 46 20.09 -15.71 -9.26
C GLU A 46 19.83 -14.32 -8.66
N GLU A 47 18.99 -13.49 -9.31
CA GLU A 47 18.61 -12.19 -8.76
C GLU A 47 17.71 -12.32 -7.53
N LYS A 48 16.75 -13.26 -7.54
CA LYS A 48 15.88 -13.53 -6.39
C LYS A 48 16.65 -13.94 -5.15
N GLU A 49 17.74 -14.70 -5.31
CA GLU A 49 18.59 -15.16 -4.21
C GLU A 49 19.31 -14.02 -3.48
N LYS A 50 19.52 -12.87 -4.13
CA LYS A 50 20.11 -11.66 -3.53
C LYS A 50 19.17 -10.97 -2.54
N TYR A 51 17.90 -11.35 -2.45
CA TYR A 51 16.94 -10.74 -1.53
C TYR A 51 16.53 -11.70 -0.42
N ASN A 52 16.21 -11.13 0.74
CA ASN A 52 15.45 -11.80 1.77
C ASN A 52 13.96 -11.69 1.43
N GLU A 53 13.41 -12.73 0.82
CA GLU A 53 12.02 -12.80 0.34
C GLU A 53 10.99 -12.44 1.43
N LYS A 54 11.12 -13.01 2.63
CA LYS A 54 10.17 -12.75 3.73
C LYS A 54 10.22 -11.30 4.19
N LYS A 55 11.43 -10.73 4.28
CA LYS A 55 11.60 -9.31 4.64
C LYS A 55 11.04 -8.40 3.56
N LEU A 56 11.29 -8.71 2.29
CA LEU A 56 10.75 -7.97 1.16
C LEU A 56 9.21 -7.98 1.15
N CYS A 57 8.60 -9.17 1.32
CA CYS A 57 7.14 -9.31 1.44
C CYS A 57 6.58 -8.46 2.58
N ARG A 58 7.16 -8.56 3.76
CA ARG A 58 6.71 -7.79 4.93
C ARG A 58 6.85 -6.29 4.71
N THR A 59 7.95 -5.81 4.13
CA THR A 59 8.14 -4.39 3.79
C THR A 59 7.05 -3.89 2.84
N MET A 60 6.77 -4.64 1.75
CA MET A 60 5.69 -4.28 0.82
C MET A 60 4.31 -4.34 1.49
N GLY A 61 4.08 -5.33 2.35
CA GLY A 61 2.83 -5.48 3.11
C GLY A 61 2.58 -4.34 4.10
N ILE A 62 3.64 -3.80 4.71
CA ILE A 62 3.56 -2.62 5.60
C ILE A 62 3.14 -1.39 4.79
N GLY A 63 3.78 -1.09 3.67
CA GLY A 63 3.36 0.05 2.84
C GLY A 63 1.91 -0.09 2.37
N MET A 64 1.54 -1.29 1.89
CA MET A 64 0.17 -1.61 1.53
C MET A 64 -0.83 -1.41 2.68
N SER A 65 -0.43 -1.72 3.93
CA SER A 65 -1.27 -1.51 5.12
C SER A 65 -1.51 -0.03 5.41
N ILE A 66 -0.49 0.82 5.20
CA ILE A 66 -0.60 2.27 5.39
C ILE A 66 -1.62 2.84 4.42
N ILE A 67 -1.55 2.44 3.14
CA ILE A 67 -2.53 2.83 2.12
C ILE A 67 -3.94 2.35 2.50
N ALA A 68 -4.09 1.09 2.94
CA ALA A 68 -5.38 0.55 3.37
C ALA A 68 -5.98 1.33 4.56
N ILE A 69 -5.16 1.69 5.56
CA ILE A 69 -5.60 2.47 6.73
C ILE A 69 -6.01 3.88 6.31
N LEU A 70 -5.30 4.52 5.38
CA LEU A 70 -5.68 5.82 4.85
C LEU A 70 -7.03 5.76 4.13
N LEU A 71 -7.23 4.76 3.26
CA LEU A 71 -8.51 4.55 2.57
C LEU A 71 -9.66 4.30 3.56
N LEU A 72 -9.43 3.47 4.58
CA LEU A 72 -10.41 3.20 5.63
C LEU A 72 -10.78 4.49 6.39
N THR A 73 -9.79 5.29 6.76
CA THR A 73 -9.99 6.55 7.47
C THR A 73 -10.78 7.54 6.61
N MET A 74 -10.42 7.67 5.33
CA MET A 74 -11.14 8.54 4.41
C MET A 74 -12.58 8.09 4.19
N GLY A 75 -12.82 6.79 4.02
CA GLY A 75 -14.17 6.24 3.84
C GLY A 75 -15.04 6.34 5.10
N LEU A 76 -14.49 6.10 6.30
CA LEU A 76 -15.24 6.21 7.55
C LEU A 76 -15.56 7.66 7.94
N PHE A 77 -14.66 8.59 7.62
CA PHE A 77 -14.73 9.97 8.11
C PHE A 77 -14.96 10.99 6.98
N GLU A 78 -15.45 10.59 5.81
CA GLU A 78 -15.65 11.49 4.66
C GLU A 78 -16.52 12.73 4.97
N ASN A 79 -17.49 12.56 5.88
CA ASN A 79 -18.44 13.59 6.32
C ASN A 79 -17.87 14.52 7.40
N VAL A 80 -16.65 14.26 7.87
CA VAL A 80 -15.98 15.00 8.95
C VAL A 80 -14.66 15.59 8.45
N LEU A 81 -13.90 14.83 7.65
CA LEU A 81 -12.60 15.21 7.15
C LEU A 81 -12.70 16.38 6.16
N PRO A 82 -11.80 17.37 6.25
CA PRO A 82 -11.76 18.47 5.30
C PRO A 82 -11.22 18.01 3.95
N ALA A 83 -11.70 18.65 2.88
CA ALA A 83 -11.31 18.34 1.50
C ALA A 83 -9.79 18.33 1.25
N PHE A 84 -9.02 19.20 1.94
CA PHE A 84 -7.57 19.24 1.78
C PHE A 84 -6.86 17.96 2.24
N PHE A 85 -7.54 17.10 3.02
CA PHE A 85 -7.00 15.83 3.48
C PHE A 85 -6.61 14.91 2.31
N VAL A 86 -7.28 15.02 1.15
CA VAL A 86 -6.90 14.26 -0.07
C VAL A 86 -5.46 14.54 -0.48
N TYR A 87 -5.02 15.80 -0.41
CA TYR A 87 -3.65 16.18 -0.77
C TYR A 87 -2.63 15.64 0.24
N ILE A 88 -2.99 15.64 1.52
CA ILE A 88 -2.16 15.05 2.59
C ILE A 88 -2.04 13.53 2.38
N ALA A 89 -3.17 12.84 2.18
CA ALA A 89 -3.20 11.41 1.92
C ALA A 89 -2.37 11.05 0.69
N SER A 90 -2.51 11.82 -0.41
CA SER A 90 -1.69 11.68 -1.62
C SER A 90 -0.20 11.85 -1.32
N GLY A 91 0.17 12.85 -0.52
CA GLY A 91 1.56 13.07 -0.08
C GLY A 91 2.11 11.91 0.73
N ILE A 92 1.33 11.37 1.68
CA ILE A 92 1.73 10.20 2.48
C ILE A 92 1.93 8.98 1.59
N ILE A 93 1.03 8.72 0.64
CA ILE A 93 1.14 7.59 -0.30
C ILE A 93 2.43 7.72 -1.14
N LEU A 94 2.74 8.91 -1.66
CA LEU A 94 3.98 9.12 -2.42
C LEU A 94 5.22 8.86 -1.58
N VAL A 95 5.26 9.36 -0.34
CA VAL A 95 6.37 9.12 0.58
C VAL A 95 6.49 7.63 0.91
N ASP A 96 5.37 6.97 1.22
CA ASP A 96 5.34 5.54 1.51
C ASP A 96 5.88 4.70 0.35
N VAL A 97 5.43 4.97 -0.88
CA VAL A 97 5.93 4.31 -2.10
C VAL A 97 7.44 4.49 -2.26
N VAL A 98 7.96 5.71 -2.07
CA VAL A 98 9.41 5.97 -2.13
C VAL A 98 10.15 5.20 -1.04
N VAL A 99 9.63 5.21 0.19
CA VAL A 99 10.24 4.50 1.32
C VAL A 99 10.30 2.99 1.07
N ILE A 100 9.19 2.35 0.67
CA ILE A 100 9.19 0.89 0.44
C ILE A 100 10.10 0.48 -0.71
N ILE A 101 10.27 1.32 -1.75
CA ILE A 101 11.22 1.07 -2.84
C ILE A 101 12.65 1.12 -2.31
N ILE A 102 13.00 2.17 -1.54
CA ILE A 102 14.33 2.31 -0.94
C ILE A 102 14.61 1.13 -0.01
N LEU A 103 13.69 0.80 0.90
CA LEU A 103 13.84 -0.31 1.85
C LEU A 103 13.92 -1.67 1.15
N GLY A 104 13.16 -1.86 0.06
CA GLY A 104 13.21 -3.05 -0.78
C GLY A 104 14.58 -3.26 -1.42
N ASN A 105 15.19 -2.17 -1.92
CA ASN A 105 16.47 -2.23 -2.62
C ASN A 105 17.69 -2.18 -1.70
N THR A 106 17.54 -1.71 -0.47
CA THR A 106 18.64 -1.58 0.52
C THR A 106 18.55 -2.66 1.60
N LEU A 107 17.56 -2.58 2.48
CA LEU A 107 17.45 -3.43 3.66
C LEU A 107 16.95 -4.85 3.37
N CYS A 108 16.21 -5.04 2.28
CA CYS A 108 15.69 -6.37 1.91
C CYS A 108 16.66 -7.16 1.03
N ARG A 109 17.73 -6.52 0.54
CA ARG A 109 18.83 -7.20 -0.13
C ARG A 109 19.77 -7.83 0.92
N LYS A 110 20.30 -9.01 0.60
CA LYS A 110 21.26 -9.75 1.44
C LYS A 110 22.65 -9.14 1.34
#